data_AF-A0A6V7HNQ4-F1
#
_entry.id   AF-A0A6V7HNQ4-F1
#
_cell.length_a   1.000
_cell.length_b   1.000
_cell.length_c   1.000
_cell.angle_alpha   90.00
_cell.angle_beta   90.00
_cell.angle_gamma   90.00
#
_symmetry.space_group_name_H-M   'P 1'
#
loop_
_entity.id
_entity.type
_entity.pdbx_description
1 polymer ?
#
loop_
_entity_poly.entity_id
_entity_poly.type
_entity_poly.pdbx_seq_one_letter_code
_entity_poly.pdbx_strand_id
1 'polypeptide(L)' 'KSPVYSHVNASLAGLATIRSARGQEMLKKEFDSHQDVHTGANSLLISTSTAFGLWLDAVTTAFVAFITYSFIVLKD' A
#
# COMPACT_ATOMS: atom_id res chain seq x y z
N LYS A 1 -13.01 -18.12 9.66
CA LYS A 1 -14.09 -17.22 9.16
C LYS A 1 -13.54 -15.80 9.23
N SER A 2 -13.33 -15.10 8.10
CA SER A 2 -12.70 -13.76 8.15
C SER A 2 -13.68 -12.74 8.77
N PRO A 3 -13.22 -11.85 9.66
CA PRO A 3 -14.06 -10.87 10.37
C PRO A 3 -14.85 -9.96 9.40
N VAL A 4 -14.25 -9.64 8.26
CA VAL A 4 -14.84 -8.80 7.21
C VAL A 4 -16.10 -9.45 6.64
N TYR A 5 -16.05 -10.76 6.35
CA TYR A 5 -17.21 -11.49 5.83
C TYR A 5 -18.35 -11.56 6.86
N SER A 6 -18.03 -11.66 8.15
CA SER A 6 -19.04 -11.65 9.22
C SER A 6 -19.70 -10.27 9.37
N HIS A 7 -18.91 -9.19 9.26
CA HIS A 7 -19.41 -7.82 9.35
C HIS A 7 -20.29 -7.44 8.15
N VAL A 8 -19.90 -7.88 6.95
CA VAL A 8 -20.71 -7.71 5.72
C VAL A 8 -22.04 -8.46 5.85
N ASN A 9 -22.02 -9.71 6.32
CA ASN A 9 -23.23 -10.52 6.45
C ASN A 9 -24.20 -9.94 7.49
N ALA A 10 -23.69 -9.44 8.62
CA ALA A 10 -24.49 -8.74 9.63
C ALA A 10 -25.07 -7.42 9.11
N SER A 11 -24.30 -6.66 8.32
CA SER A 11 -24.77 -5.42 7.68
C SER A 11 -25.85 -5.69 6.63
N LEU A 12 -25.72 -6.79 5.88
CA LEU A 12 -26.71 -7.22 4.89
C LEU A 12 -28.02 -7.66 5.55
N ALA A 13 -27.92 -8.42 6.65
CA ALA A 13 -29.08 -8.84 7.45
C ALA A 13 -29.75 -7.67 8.19
N GLY A 14 -28.97 -6.67 8.63
CA GLY A 14 -29.44 -5.47 9.32
C GLY A 14 -29.78 -4.28 8.41
N LEU A 15 -29.73 -4.44 7.08
CA LEU A 15 -29.84 -3.34 6.11
C LEU A 15 -31.16 -2.56 6.23
N ALA A 16 -32.26 -3.26 6.54
CA ALA A 16 -33.56 -2.64 6.78
C ALA A 16 -33.56 -1.74 8.02
N THR A 17 -32.89 -2.16 9.09
CA THR A 17 -32.70 -1.38 10.33
C THR A 17 -31.78 -0.17 10.12
N ILE A 18 -30.70 -0.34 9.36
CA ILE A 18 -29.78 0.75 9.01
C ILE A 18 -30.52 1.82 8.19
N ARG A 19 -31.39 1.42 7.26
CA ARG A 19 -32.22 2.34 6.48
C ARG A 19 -33.31 3.01 7.31
N SER A 20 -34.01 2.28 8.17
CA SER A 20 -35.06 2.87 9.03
C SER A 20 -34.49 3.87 10.04
N ALA A 21 -33.25 3.65 10.50
CA ALA A 21 -32.52 4.57 11.37
C ALA A 21 -31.76 5.69 10.63
N ARG A 22 -31.81 5.74 9.29
CA ARG A 22 -30.98 6.65 8.45
C ARG A 22 -29.47 6.60 8.76
N GLY A 23 -28.97 5.46 9.26
CA GLY A 23 -27.58 5.29 9.73
C GLY A 23 -26.55 4.99 8.65
N GLN A 24 -26.92 5.07 7.36
CA GLN A 24 -26.06 4.67 6.24
C GLN A 24 -24.78 5.50 6.11
N GLU A 25 -24.88 6.82 6.31
CA GLU A 25 -23.71 7.73 6.25
C GLU A 25 -22.74 7.50 7.40
N MET A 26 -23.26 7.19 8.60
CA MET A 26 -22.43 6.84 9.76
C MET A 26 -21.63 5.55 9.51
N LEU A 27 -22.27 4.51 8.98
CA LEU A 27 -21.57 3.26 8.65
C LEU A 27 -20.56 3.43 7.51
N LYS A 28 -20.86 4.23 6.49
CA LYS A 28 -19.90 4.53 5.41
C LYS A 28 -18.66 5.22 5.97
N LYS A 29 -18.86 6.24 6.80
CA LYS A 29 -17.74 6.98 7.41
C LYS A 29 -16.85 6.09 8.27
N GLU A 30 -17.45 5.17 9.03
CA GLU A 30 -16.71 4.20 9.83
C GLU A 30 -15.92 3.22 8.94
N PHE A 31 -16.53 2.74 7.85
CA PHE A 31 -15.88 1.85 6.90
C PHE A 31 -14.74 2.52 6.15
N ASP A 32 -14.95 3.75 5.67
CA ASP A 32 -13.93 4.56 5.01
C ASP A 32 -12.76 4.85 5.95
N SER A 33 -13.02 5.16 7.23
CA SER A 33 -11.95 5.35 8.23
C SER A 33 -11.08 4.10 8.39
N HIS A 34 -11.67 2.90 8.35
CA HIS A 34 -10.92 1.65 8.42
C HIS A 34 -10.13 1.39 7.13
N GLN A 35 -10.73 1.68 5.97
CA GLN A 35 -10.08 1.51 4.67
C GLN A 35 -8.95 2.50 4.42
N ASP A 36 -9.06 3.74 4.92
CA ASP A 36 -8.03 4.77 4.76
C ASP A 36 -6.73 4.37 5.44
N VAL A 37 -6.80 3.81 6.65
CA VAL A 37 -5.61 3.33 7.37
C VAL A 37 -4.95 2.18 6.62
N HIS A 38 -5.73 1.20 6.15
CA HIS A 38 -5.21 0.06 5.40
C HIS A 38 -4.59 0.51 4.06
N THR A 39 -5.31 1.36 3.31
CA THR A 39 -4.88 1.87 2.00
C THR A 39 -3.66 2.77 2.13
N GLY A 40 -3.62 3.61 3.17
CA GLY A 40 -2.47 4.46 3.50
C GLY A 40 -1.21 3.64 3.82
N ALA A 41 -1.33 2.60 4.65
CA ALA A 41 -0.21 1.71 4.96
C ALA A 41 0.33 0.98 3.71
N ASN A 42 -0.57 0.46 2.87
CA ASN A 42 -0.20 -0.21 1.62
C ASN A 42 0.47 0.76 0.63
N SER A 43 -0.05 1.99 0.49
CA SER A 43 0.54 3.02 -0.36
C SER A 43 1.96 3.39 0.09
N LEU A 44 2.16 3.54 1.40
CA LEU A 44 3.48 3.82 1.97
C LEU A 44 4.47 2.67 1.73
N LEU A 45 4.02 1.43 1.84
CA LEU A 45 4.84 0.25 1.54
C LEU A 45 5.28 0.26 0.08
N ILE A 46 4.36 0.45 -0.86
CA ILE A 46 4.66 0.50 -2.30
C ILE A 46 5.65 1.63 -2.61
N SER A 47 5.40 2.82 -2.07
CA SER A 47 6.26 3.99 -2.27
C SER A 47 7.67 3.75 -1.73
N THR A 48 7.78 3.20 -0.52
CA THR A 48 9.07 2.90 0.13
C THR A 48 9.83 1.82 -0.63
N SER A 49 9.18 0.73 -1.02
CA SER A 49 9.80 -0.33 -1.82
C SER A 49 10.31 0.19 -3.16
N THR A 50 9.55 1.07 -3.82
CA THR A 50 9.95 1.69 -5.09
C THR A 50 11.17 2.59 -4.91
N ALA A 51 11.16 3.47 -3.89
CA ALA A 51 12.29 4.34 -3.59
C ALA A 51 13.56 3.55 -3.22
N PHE A 52 13.41 2.48 -2.45
CA PHE A 52 14.52 1.59 -2.10
C PHE A 52 15.10 0.90 -3.33
N GLY A 53 14.25 0.40 -4.23
CA GLY A 53 14.68 -0.19 -5.51
C GLY A 53 15.49 0.80 -6.36
N LEU A 54 14.99 2.02 -6.53
CA LEU A 54 15.70 3.09 -7.26
C LEU A 54 17.07 3.40 -6.65
N TRP A 55 17.18 3.39 -5.33
CA TRP A 55 18.45 3.63 -4.64
C TRP A 55 19.45 2.50 -4.87
N LEU A 56 19.01 1.24 -4.79
CA LEU A 56 19.85 0.08 -5.11
C LEU A 56 20.32 0.09 -6.56
N ASP A 57 19.45 0.44 -7.50
CA ASP A 57 19.80 0.56 -8.91
C ASP A 57 20.86 1.65 -9.13
N ALA A 58 20.72 2.79 -8.47
CA ALA A 58 21.70 3.88 -8.55
C ALA A 58 23.07 3.46 -8.01
N VAL A 59 23.13 2.83 -6.83
CA VAL A 59 24.38 2.35 -6.21
C VAL A 59 25.05 1.29 -7.09
N THR A 60 24.26 0.33 -7.59
CA THR A 60 24.76 -0.75 -8.43
C THR A 60 25.31 -0.21 -9.74
N THR A 61 24.59 0.71 -10.39
CA THR A 61 25.03 1.37 -11.62
C THR A 61 26.34 2.13 -11.41
N ALA A 62 26.45 2.91 -10.33
CA ALA A 62 27.65 3.65 -9.99
C ALA A 62 28.86 2.71 -9.76
N PHE A 63 28.65 1.61 -9.05
CA PHE A 63 29.69 0.60 -8.80
C PHE A 63 30.17 -0.07 -10.09
N VAL A 64 29.25 -0.50 -10.95
CA VAL A 64 29.58 -1.11 -12.25
C VAL A 64 30.31 -0.11 -13.15
N ALA A 65 29.85 1.14 -13.19
CA ALA A 65 30.54 2.21 -13.93
C ALA A 65 31.97 2.39 -13.42
N PHE A 66 32.16 2.50 -12.11
CA PHE A 66 33.50 2.64 -11.51
C PHE A 66 34.44 1.49 -11.88
N ILE A 67 33.98 0.24 -11.76
CA ILE A 67 34.78 -0.94 -12.15
C ILE A 67 35.13 -0.88 -13.64
N THR A 68 34.13 -0.60 -14.49
CA THR A 68 34.30 -0.58 -15.94
C THR A 68 35.33 0.49 -16.35
N TYR A 69 35.23 1.70 -15.80
CA TYR A 69 36.18 2.77 -16.07
C TYR A 69 37.57 2.47 -15.50
N SER A 70 37.66 1.84 -14.32
CA SER A 70 38.95 1.43 -13.74
C SER A 70 39.70 0.49 -14.68
N PHE A 71 39.00 -0.49 -15.29
CA PHE A 71 39.61 -1.39 -16.27
C PHE A 71 40.05 -0.69 -17.55
N ILE A 72 39.35 0.34 -18.00
CA ILE A 72 39.76 1.13 -19.16
C ILE A 72 41.05 1.90 -18.82
N VAL A 73 41.07 2.62 -17.69
CA VAL A 73 42.22 3.44 -17.27
C VAL A 73 43.46 2.60 -16.94
N LEU A 74 43.30 1.40 -16.38
CA LEU A 74 44.42 0.49 -16.08
C LEU A 74 44.96 -0.28 -17.30
N LYS A 75 44.21 -0.29 -18.41
CA LYS A 75 44.57 -1.02 -19.64
C LYS A 75 45.18 -0.11 -20.71
N ASP A 76 45.09 1.21 -20.54
CA ASP A 76 45.99 2.20 -21.16
C ASP A 76 47.29 2.34 -20.33
#